data_AF-A0A2V6C7C2-F1
#
_entry.id   AF-A0A2V6C7C2-F1
#
_cell.length_a   1.000
_cell.length_b   1.000
_cell.length_c   1.000
_cell.angle_alpha   90.00
_cell.angle_beta   90.00
_cell.angle_gamma   90.00
#
_symmetry.space_group_name_H-M   'P 1'
#
loop_
_entity.id
_entity.type
_entity.pdbx_description
1 polymer ?
#
loop_
_entity_poly.entity_id
_entity_poly.type
_entity_poly.pdbx_seq_one_letter_code
_entity_poly.pdbx_strand_id
1 'polypeptide(L)'
;MNKRSWNMLVVVLVLVGGASSLLGYWKTKQKLGRPGVKIVAEPIHDPDGKVVGTNSVYLPEQALNFSSQPVPVTPLELGWLPQDTTYGRRIYKAPDDFQIWCNVVLMGSDRTSIHKPQYCLTGQGWWIDRSELTTIPMDRPSRYDLPVMKLTATSVGETASGEKVKARGVYVYWFVADNELTADHLQRMWWMARDLIRTGTL
;
A
#
# COMPACT_ATOMS: atom_id res chain seq x y z
N MET A 1 25.29 -2.66 46.95
CA MET A 1 24.12 -3.23 46.25
C MET A 1 23.79 -4.58 46.88
N ASN A 2 22.54 -4.87 47.24
CA ASN A 2 22.21 -6.17 47.85
C ASN A 2 22.12 -7.27 46.77
N LYS A 3 22.27 -8.55 47.17
CA LYS A 3 22.24 -9.72 46.26
C LYS A 3 20.96 -9.76 45.40
N ARG A 4 19.82 -9.35 45.93
CA ARG A 4 18.53 -9.30 45.21
C ARG A 4 18.53 -8.22 44.12
N SER A 5 19.07 -7.04 44.38
CA SER A 5 19.24 -5.97 43.39
C SER A 5 20.21 -6.38 42.27
N TRP A 6 21.30 -7.08 42.62
CA TRP A 6 22.24 -7.63 41.63
C TRP A 6 21.57 -8.69 40.75
N ASN A 7 20.82 -9.63 41.35
CA ASN A 7 20.09 -10.64 40.60
C ASN A 7 19.04 -10.03 39.66
N MET A 8 18.29 -9.02 40.12
CA MET A 8 17.35 -8.29 39.26
C MET A 8 18.06 -7.60 38.08
N LEU A 9 19.19 -6.94 38.33
CA LEU A 9 19.97 -6.30 37.27
C LEU A 9 20.43 -7.31 36.22
N VAL A 10 20.97 -8.45 36.66
CA VAL A 10 21.40 -9.53 35.76
C VAL A 10 20.23 -10.05 34.93
N VAL A 11 19.07 -10.30 35.54
CA VAL A 11 17.88 -10.77 34.81
C VAL A 11 17.44 -9.76 33.75
N VAL A 12 17.39 -8.47 34.10
CA VAL A 12 17.03 -7.41 33.14
C VAL A 12 18.03 -7.35 31.98
N LEU A 13 19.34 -7.39 32.27
CA LEU A 13 20.37 -7.37 31.24
C LEU A 13 20.28 -8.58 30.31
N VAL A 14 20.01 -9.76 30.84
CA VAL A 14 19.82 -10.99 30.05
C VAL A 14 18.58 -10.87 29.16
N LEU A 15 17.46 -10.36 29.68
CA LEU A 15 16.24 -10.18 28.90
C LEU A 15 16.42 -9.14 27.79
N VAL A 16 17.04 -8.00 28.08
CA VAL A 16 17.30 -6.94 27.11
C VAL A 16 18.30 -7.42 26.05
N GLY A 17 19.40 -8.06 26.46
CA GLY A 17 20.42 -8.58 25.55
C GLY A 17 19.89 -9.72 24.67
N GLY A 18 19.10 -10.63 25.26
CA GLY A 18 18.43 -11.71 24.54
C GLY A 18 17.42 -11.19 23.53
N ALA A 19 16.55 -10.26 23.93
CA ALA A 19 15.58 -9.64 23.04
C ALA A 19 16.25 -8.86 21.90
N SER A 20 17.29 -8.07 22.20
CA SER A 20 18.04 -7.31 21.19
C SER A 20 18.71 -8.23 20.17
N SER A 21 19.31 -9.33 20.64
CA SER A 21 19.95 -10.31 19.76
C SER A 21 18.93 -11.02 18.88
N LEU A 22 17.77 -11.39 19.44
CA LEU A 22 16.67 -12.01 18.69
C LEU A 22 16.11 -11.07 17.63
N LEU A 23 15.85 -9.81 17.98
CA LEU A 23 15.36 -8.79 17.05
C LEU A 23 16.39 -8.49 15.95
N GLY A 24 17.67 -8.41 16.29
CA GLY A 24 18.76 -8.23 15.33
C GLY A 24 18.87 -9.41 14.35
N TYR A 25 18.73 -10.63 14.85
CA TYR A 25 18.70 -11.83 14.02
C TYR A 25 17.49 -11.83 13.07
N TRP A 26 16.27 -11.53 13.56
CA TRP A 26 15.08 -11.48 12.72
C TRP A 26 15.13 -10.37 11.66
N LYS A 27 15.65 -9.19 12.01
CA LYS A 27 15.82 -8.09 11.06
C LYS A 27 16.70 -8.46 9.86
N THR A 28 17.71 -9.30 10.07
CA THR A 28 18.67 -9.71 9.02
C THR A 28 18.26 -10.98 8.26
N LYS A 29 17.34 -11.77 8.81
CA LYS A 29 16.91 -13.05 8.24
C LYS A 29 15.55 -13.02 7.56
N GLN A 30 14.80 -11.93 7.70
CA GLN A 30 13.55 -11.73 6.97
C GLN A 30 13.79 -11.73 5.45
N LYS A 31 12.85 -12.30 4.71
CA LYS A 31 12.86 -12.29 3.24
C LYS A 31 11.50 -11.82 2.72
N LEU A 32 11.49 -11.24 1.53
CA LEU A 32 10.22 -10.93 0.86
C LEU A 32 9.57 -12.20 0.34
N GLY A 33 8.26 -12.31 0.57
CA GLY A 33 7.44 -13.34 -0.05
C GLY A 33 7.23 -13.12 -1.53
N ARG A 34 6.43 -13.98 -2.14
CA ARG A 34 5.96 -13.76 -3.52
C ARG A 34 4.98 -12.59 -3.51
N PRO A 35 5.10 -11.63 -4.44
CA PRO A 35 4.14 -10.54 -4.53
C PRO A 35 2.79 -11.09 -4.97
N GLY A 36 1.71 -10.57 -4.36
CA GLY A 36 0.33 -10.88 -4.78
C GLY A 36 -0.09 -10.20 -6.09
N VAL A 37 0.84 -9.55 -6.78
CA VAL A 37 0.65 -8.85 -8.06
C VAL A 37 1.76 -9.21 -9.03
N LYS A 38 1.48 -9.13 -10.34
CA LYS A 38 2.47 -9.39 -11.39
C LYS A 38 3.41 -8.19 -11.52
N ILE A 39 4.71 -8.42 -11.35
CA ILE A 39 5.77 -7.44 -11.62
C ILE A 39 6.26 -7.62 -13.05
N VAL A 40 6.49 -6.51 -13.76
CA VAL A 40 7.02 -6.48 -15.13
C VAL A 40 8.22 -5.54 -15.22
N ALA A 41 9.12 -5.82 -16.17
CA ALA A 41 10.31 -5.01 -16.46
C ALA A 41 9.94 -3.77 -17.29
N GLU A 42 9.08 -2.92 -16.73
CA GLU A 42 8.68 -1.64 -17.31
C GLU A 42 9.17 -0.50 -16.41
N PRO A 43 9.80 0.54 -16.97
CA PRO A 43 10.30 1.65 -16.17
C PRO A 43 9.17 2.50 -15.60
N ILE A 44 9.36 2.94 -14.37
CA ILE A 44 8.52 3.95 -13.73
C ILE A 44 9.18 5.31 -13.94
N HIS A 45 8.39 6.30 -14.33
CA HIS A 45 8.86 7.66 -14.58
C HIS A 45 8.30 8.65 -13.55
N ASP A 46 9.07 9.69 -13.26
CA ASP A 46 8.57 10.91 -12.60
C ASP A 46 7.93 11.88 -13.63
N PRO A 47 7.34 13.01 -13.20
CA PRO A 47 6.73 13.96 -14.12
C PRO A 47 7.70 14.60 -15.12
N ASP A 48 9.00 14.60 -14.82
CA ASP A 48 10.06 15.10 -15.70
C ASP A 48 10.54 14.03 -16.71
N GLY A 49 9.96 12.83 -16.66
CA GLY A 49 10.27 11.70 -17.55
C GLY A 49 11.50 10.90 -17.12
N LYS A 50 12.11 11.20 -15.97
CA LYS A 50 13.27 10.47 -15.46
C LYS A 50 12.84 9.09 -14.93
N VAL A 51 13.65 8.08 -15.23
CA VAL A 51 13.44 6.72 -14.70
C VAL A 51 13.74 6.70 -13.20
N VAL A 52 12.74 6.32 -12.40
CA VAL A 52 12.80 6.23 -10.93
C VAL A 52 12.67 4.79 -10.43
N GLY A 53 12.29 3.86 -11.29
CA GLY A 53 12.30 2.42 -11.03
C GLY A 53 12.39 1.64 -12.34
N THR A 54 13.02 0.47 -12.30
CA THR A 54 13.21 -0.39 -13.50
C THR A 54 12.13 -1.45 -13.67
N ASN A 55 11.31 -1.65 -12.63
CA ASN A 55 10.19 -2.58 -12.64
C ASN A 55 8.93 -1.86 -12.15
N SER A 56 7.77 -2.32 -12.62
CA SER A 56 6.46 -1.81 -12.23
C SER A 56 5.49 -2.94 -11.91
N VAL A 57 4.41 -2.61 -11.21
CA VAL A 57 3.26 -3.52 -11.12
C VAL A 57 2.48 -3.45 -12.42
N TYR A 58 2.30 -4.60 -13.06
CA TYR A 58 1.57 -4.70 -14.31
C TYR A 58 0.12 -4.26 -14.14
N LEU A 59 -0.27 -3.30 -14.96
CA LEU A 59 -1.65 -2.85 -15.14
C LEU A 59 -1.95 -2.88 -16.64
N PRO A 60 -3.02 -3.58 -17.08
CA PRO A 60 -3.28 -3.76 -18.50
C PRO A 60 -3.60 -2.43 -19.21
N GLU A 61 -3.17 -2.30 -20.46
CA GLU A 61 -3.48 -1.09 -21.25
C GLU A 61 -4.96 -0.96 -21.57
N GLN A 62 -5.66 -2.09 -21.70
CA GLN A 62 -7.11 -2.17 -21.87
C GLN A 62 -7.74 -3.03 -20.79
N ALA A 63 -8.85 -2.54 -20.23
CA ALA A 63 -9.69 -3.29 -19.31
C ALA A 63 -11.15 -3.11 -19.73
N LEU A 64 -11.79 -4.19 -20.19
CA LEU A 64 -13.14 -4.13 -20.79
C LEU A 64 -13.16 -3.11 -21.96
N ASN A 65 -14.02 -2.09 -21.89
CA ASN A 65 -14.12 -0.99 -22.85
C ASN A 65 -13.28 0.24 -22.45
N PHE A 66 -12.45 0.15 -21.41
CA PHE A 66 -11.58 1.23 -20.99
C PHE A 66 -10.21 1.11 -21.66
N SER A 67 -9.71 2.22 -22.21
CA SER A 67 -8.31 2.40 -22.58
C SER A 67 -7.58 3.13 -21.46
N SER A 68 -6.26 3.00 -21.36
CA SER A 68 -5.54 3.62 -20.25
C SER A 68 -4.21 4.22 -20.64
N GLN A 69 -3.77 5.20 -19.87
CA GLN A 69 -2.47 5.85 -20.00
C GLN A 69 -1.69 5.72 -18.68
N PRO A 70 -0.36 5.46 -18.74
CA PRO A 70 0.48 5.46 -17.55
C PRO A 70 0.53 6.85 -16.93
N VAL A 71 0.63 6.90 -15.60
CA VAL A 71 0.76 8.16 -14.85
C VAL A 71 2.10 8.17 -14.10
N PRO A 72 2.89 9.25 -14.19
CA PRO A 72 4.14 9.35 -13.46
C PRO A 72 3.92 9.36 -11.94
N VAL A 73 4.93 8.89 -11.19
CA VAL A 73 4.91 8.96 -9.72
C VAL A 73 5.37 10.33 -9.28
N THR A 74 4.65 10.97 -8.36
CA THR A 74 4.98 12.34 -7.98
C THR A 74 6.30 12.40 -7.18
N PRO A 75 7.06 13.52 -7.27
CA PRO A 75 8.27 13.71 -6.46
C PRO A 75 8.01 13.61 -4.95
N LEU A 76 6.83 14.05 -4.52
CA LEU A 76 6.42 13.96 -3.12
C LEU A 76 6.34 12.49 -2.67
N GLU A 77 5.73 11.62 -3.47
CA GLU A 77 5.62 10.20 -3.13
C GLU A 77 6.97 9.51 -3.17
N LEU A 78 7.83 9.84 -4.14
CA LEU A 78 9.20 9.32 -4.20
C LEU A 78 10.06 9.76 -3.02
N GLY A 79 9.81 10.96 -2.46
CA GLY A 79 10.54 11.47 -1.30
C GLY A 79 10.04 10.92 0.04
N TRP A 80 8.77 10.52 0.13
CA TRP A 80 8.15 10.07 1.37
C TRP A 80 8.14 8.55 1.54
N LEU A 81 8.08 7.80 0.44
CA LEU A 81 8.01 6.35 0.47
C LEU A 81 9.41 5.74 0.38
N PRO A 82 9.64 4.56 0.99
CA PRO A 82 10.90 3.83 0.86
C PRO A 82 11.35 3.63 -0.58
N GLN A 83 12.66 3.66 -0.80
CA GLN A 83 13.27 3.53 -2.12
C GLN A 83 13.01 2.16 -2.80
N ASP A 84 12.69 1.13 -2.01
CA ASP A 84 12.36 -0.20 -2.51
C ASP A 84 10.85 -0.39 -2.78
N THR A 85 10.06 0.68 -2.74
CA THR A 85 8.65 0.68 -3.13
C THR A 85 8.51 0.57 -4.64
N THR A 86 7.68 -0.36 -5.11
CA THR A 86 7.33 -0.51 -6.53
C THR A 86 5.92 0.01 -6.79
N TYR A 87 5.69 0.63 -7.96
CA TYR A 87 4.41 1.25 -8.29
C TYR A 87 3.80 0.66 -9.57
N GLY A 88 2.48 0.74 -9.68
CA GLY A 88 1.76 0.62 -10.95
C GLY A 88 0.69 1.70 -10.99
N ARG A 89 0.68 2.55 -12.02
CA ARG A 89 -0.27 3.67 -12.11
C ARG A 89 -0.77 3.88 -13.51
N ARG A 90 -2.09 3.84 -13.66
CA ARG A 90 -2.76 4.15 -14.92
C ARG A 90 -4.08 4.85 -14.66
N ILE A 91 -4.44 5.78 -15.55
CA ILE A 91 -5.81 6.30 -15.64
C ILE A 91 -6.49 5.53 -16.75
N TYR A 92 -7.60 4.86 -16.41
CA TYR A 92 -8.47 4.18 -17.34
C TYR A 92 -9.61 5.12 -17.73
N LYS A 93 -9.93 5.22 -19.01
CA LYS A 93 -10.96 6.09 -19.56
C LYS A 93 -11.95 5.28 -20.38
N ALA A 94 -13.23 5.38 -20.04
CA ALA A 94 -14.34 4.80 -20.79
C ALA A 94 -14.75 5.68 -21.99
N PRO A 95 -15.55 5.16 -22.93
CA PRO A 95 -16.03 5.93 -24.09
C PRO A 95 -16.90 7.15 -23.75
N ASP A 96 -17.51 7.17 -22.56
CA ASP A 96 -18.34 8.26 -22.03
C ASP A 96 -17.52 9.26 -21.18
N ASP A 97 -16.19 9.24 -21.34
CA ASP A 97 -15.22 10.04 -20.59
C ASP A 97 -15.13 9.73 -19.08
N PHE A 98 -15.83 8.72 -18.56
CA PHE A 98 -15.67 8.29 -17.18
C PHE A 98 -14.24 7.77 -16.94
N GLN A 99 -13.61 8.24 -15.86
CA GLN A 99 -12.22 7.90 -15.54
C GLN A 99 -12.08 7.14 -14.22
N ILE A 100 -11.19 6.15 -14.23
CA ILE A 100 -10.77 5.40 -13.03
C ILE A 100 -9.27 5.57 -12.87
N TRP A 101 -8.87 6.10 -11.71
CA TRP A 101 -7.47 6.18 -11.33
C TRP A 101 -7.08 4.90 -10.61
N CYS A 102 -6.26 4.07 -11.24
CA CYS A 102 -5.76 2.83 -10.66
C CYS A 102 -4.32 3.04 -10.18
N ASN A 103 -4.11 2.87 -8.88
CA ASN A 103 -2.80 3.01 -8.25
C ASN A 103 -2.51 1.76 -7.42
N VAL A 104 -1.35 1.15 -7.67
CA VAL A 104 -0.82 0.06 -6.87
C VAL A 104 0.49 0.53 -6.24
N VAL A 105 0.60 0.34 -4.93
CA VAL A 105 1.82 0.54 -4.15
C VAL A 105 2.22 -0.82 -3.60
N LEU A 106 3.34 -1.34 -4.08
CA LEU A 106 3.89 -2.61 -3.65
C LEU A 106 5.07 -2.35 -2.71
N MET A 107 4.95 -2.90 -1.51
CA MET A 107 5.94 -2.81 -0.45
C MET A 107 7.20 -3.60 -0.80
N GLY A 108 8.36 -3.04 -0.44
CA GLY A 108 9.64 -3.73 -0.42
C GLY A 108 9.94 -4.35 0.96
N SER A 109 11.22 -4.44 1.30
CA SER A 109 11.67 -4.86 2.63
C SER A 109 11.35 -3.81 3.71
N ASP A 110 11.27 -2.53 3.32
CA ASP A 110 10.71 -1.49 4.17
C ASP A 110 9.17 -1.45 4.05
N ARG A 111 8.51 -1.70 5.19
CA ARG A 111 7.06 -1.89 5.31
C ARG A 111 6.29 -0.59 5.49
N THR A 112 6.99 0.52 5.62
CA THR A 112 6.40 1.85 5.85
C THR A 112 5.72 2.41 4.61
N SER A 113 5.91 1.77 3.44
CA SER A 113 5.28 2.12 2.17
C SER A 113 3.77 1.84 2.09
N ILE A 114 3.26 0.87 2.86
CA ILE A 114 1.83 0.53 2.84
C ILE A 114 1.19 0.84 4.20
N HIS A 115 0.24 1.78 4.17
CA HIS A 115 -0.64 2.11 5.28
C HIS A 115 -2.10 2.23 4.78
N LYS A 116 -3.01 2.63 5.67
CA LYS A 116 -4.40 2.94 5.32
C LYS A 116 -4.43 4.08 4.28
N PRO A 117 -5.02 3.90 3.07
CA PRO A 117 -5.11 4.96 2.06
C PRO A 117 -5.79 6.25 2.56
N GLN A 118 -6.59 6.14 3.61
CA GLN A 118 -7.20 7.27 4.32
C GLN A 118 -6.19 8.35 4.68
N TYR A 119 -4.98 7.99 5.13
CA TYR A 119 -3.95 8.98 5.48
C TYR A 119 -3.46 9.78 4.26
N CYS A 120 -3.23 9.11 3.12
CA CYS A 120 -2.86 9.78 1.88
C CYS A 120 -3.99 10.69 1.40
N LEU A 121 -5.22 10.18 1.36
CA LEU A 121 -6.37 10.92 0.85
C LEU A 121 -6.62 12.19 1.67
N THR A 122 -6.59 12.10 3.01
CA THR A 122 -6.73 13.29 3.86
C THR A 122 -5.55 14.25 3.70
N GLY A 123 -4.32 13.74 3.53
CA GLY A 123 -3.14 14.57 3.26
C GLY A 123 -3.21 15.30 1.91
N GLN A 124 -3.94 14.74 0.94
CA GLN A 124 -4.22 15.35 -0.36
C GLN A 124 -5.43 16.30 -0.34
N GLY A 125 -6.00 16.59 0.82
CA GLY A 125 -7.13 17.52 0.98
C GLY A 125 -8.51 16.90 0.79
N TRP A 126 -8.63 15.56 0.82
CA TRP A 126 -9.93 14.90 0.80
C TRP A 126 -10.48 14.72 2.22
N TRP A 127 -11.72 15.13 2.43
CA TRP A 127 -12.50 14.79 3.61
C TRP A 127 -13.23 13.47 3.38
N ILE A 128 -13.05 12.49 4.26
CA ILE A 128 -13.73 11.19 4.16
C ILE A 128 -15.11 11.32 4.79
N ASP A 129 -16.15 11.36 3.95
CA ASP A 129 -17.54 11.45 4.38
C ASP A 129 -18.05 10.11 4.93
N ARG A 130 -17.60 9.00 4.32
CA ARG A 130 -18.05 7.65 4.69
C ARG A 130 -16.97 6.61 4.40
N SER A 131 -16.87 5.62 5.27
CA SER A 131 -16.06 4.40 5.08
C SER A 131 -16.96 3.17 5.24
N GLU A 132 -16.94 2.27 4.25
CA GLU A 132 -17.80 1.09 4.20
C GLU A 132 -16.99 -0.14 3.82
N LEU A 133 -16.98 -1.16 4.68
CA LEU A 133 -16.55 -2.50 4.30
C LEU A 133 -17.64 -3.14 3.45
N THR A 134 -17.28 -3.60 2.25
CA THR A 134 -18.20 -4.23 1.32
C THR A 134 -17.45 -5.24 0.44
N THR A 135 -18.14 -5.85 -0.52
CA THR A 135 -17.55 -6.81 -1.44
C THR A 135 -17.84 -6.45 -2.89
N ILE A 136 -16.93 -6.82 -3.78
CA ILE A 136 -17.15 -6.77 -5.23
C ILE A 136 -17.22 -8.21 -5.74
N PRO A 137 -18.31 -8.63 -6.41
CA PRO A 137 -18.39 -9.95 -7.00
C PRO A 137 -17.42 -10.05 -8.18
N MET A 138 -16.53 -11.03 -8.11
CA MET A 138 -15.55 -11.32 -9.14
C MET A 138 -15.95 -12.62 -9.85
N ASP A 139 -16.03 -12.59 -11.18
CA ASP A 139 -16.41 -13.77 -11.98
C ASP A 139 -15.21 -14.54 -12.57
N ARG A 140 -14.05 -13.89 -12.66
CA ARG A 140 -12.84 -14.45 -13.29
C ARG A 140 -11.61 -14.26 -12.39
N PRO A 141 -10.64 -15.19 -12.41
CA PRO A 141 -10.66 -16.47 -13.13
C PRO A 141 -11.61 -17.53 -12.52
N SER A 142 -12.06 -17.30 -11.29
CA SER A 142 -13.09 -18.08 -10.58
C SER A 142 -14.00 -17.15 -9.81
N ARG A 143 -15.18 -17.62 -9.40
CA ARG A 143 -16.13 -16.79 -8.66
C ARG A 143 -15.72 -16.60 -7.20
N TYR A 144 -15.63 -15.36 -6.74
CA TYR A 144 -15.44 -15.01 -5.33
C TYR A 144 -15.90 -13.58 -5.04
N ASP A 145 -16.12 -13.27 -3.76
CA ASP A 145 -16.43 -11.91 -3.31
C ASP A 145 -15.15 -11.24 -2.82
N LEU A 146 -14.65 -10.25 -3.57
CA LEU A 146 -13.45 -9.50 -3.21
C LEU A 146 -13.78 -8.54 -2.07
N PRO A 147 -13.20 -8.70 -0.86
CA PRO A 147 -13.39 -7.74 0.21
C PRO A 147 -12.73 -6.40 -0.14
N VAL A 148 -13.47 -5.31 -0.05
CA VAL A 148 -12.97 -3.96 -0.31
C VAL A 148 -13.41 -2.98 0.77
N MET A 149 -12.60 -1.95 0.97
CA MET A 149 -13.01 -0.74 1.67
C MET A 149 -13.41 0.29 0.62
N LYS A 150 -14.66 0.75 0.70
CA LYS A 150 -15.19 1.85 -0.10
C LYS A 150 -15.20 3.13 0.74
N LEU A 151 -14.59 4.19 0.22
CA LEU A 151 -14.60 5.52 0.81
C LEU A 151 -15.38 6.45 -0.10
N THR A 152 -16.33 7.18 0.46
CA THR A 152 -16.92 8.36 -0.17
C THR A 152 -16.23 9.57 0.41
N ALA A 153 -15.64 10.40 -0.43
CA ALA A 153 -14.89 11.55 0.00
C ALA A 153 -15.27 12.81 -0.78
N THR A 154 -15.10 13.95 -0.13
CA THR A 154 -15.33 15.28 -0.67
C THR A 154 -14.03 16.08 -0.58
N SER A 155 -13.68 16.79 -1.64
CA SER A 155 -12.62 17.80 -1.61
C SER A 155 -13.20 19.15 -2.00
N VAL A 156 -12.63 20.23 -1.48
CA VAL A 156 -12.98 21.60 -1.87
C VAL A 156 -11.71 22.24 -2.43
N GLY A 157 -11.70 22.44 -3.74
CA GLY A 157 -10.66 23.20 -4.44
C GLY A 157 -11.11 24.62 -4.70
N GLU A 158 -10.21 25.42 -5.26
CA GLU A 158 -10.48 26.78 -5.72
C GLU A 158 -10.13 26.87 -7.21
N THR A 159 -11.02 27.45 -8.01
CA THR A 159 -10.76 27.70 -9.44
C THR A 159 -9.78 28.85 -9.61
N ALA A 160 -9.26 29.01 -10.83
CA ALA A 160 -8.46 30.18 -11.19
C ALA A 160 -9.21 31.52 -10.98
N SER A 161 -10.55 31.51 -10.89
CA SER A 161 -11.39 32.67 -10.61
C SER A 161 -11.69 32.88 -9.13
N GLY A 162 -11.16 32.07 -8.22
CA GLY A 162 -11.41 32.16 -6.77
C GLY A 162 -12.70 31.47 -6.31
N GLU A 163 -13.39 30.74 -7.18
CA GLU A 163 -14.61 30.04 -6.83
C GLU A 163 -14.28 28.70 -6.15
N LYS A 164 -14.92 28.44 -4.99
CA LYS A 164 -14.78 27.16 -4.31
C LYS A 164 -15.55 26.08 -5.05
N VAL A 165 -14.85 25.12 -5.63
CA VAL A 165 -15.45 23.98 -6.33
C VAL A 165 -15.38 22.75 -5.45
N LYS A 166 -16.56 22.18 -5.19
CA LYS A 166 -16.69 20.92 -4.44
C LYS A 166 -16.55 19.73 -5.39
N ALA A 167 -15.53 18.92 -5.17
CA ALA A 167 -15.36 17.64 -5.83
C ALA A 167 -15.83 16.49 -4.93
N ARG A 168 -16.40 15.44 -5.53
CA ARG A 168 -16.75 14.19 -4.83
C ARG A 168 -16.08 13.02 -5.52
N GLY A 169 -15.56 12.10 -4.70
CA GLY A 169 -14.83 10.93 -5.15
C GLY A 169 -15.30 9.66 -4.44
N VAL A 170 -15.25 8.55 -5.16
CA VAL A 170 -15.41 7.20 -4.62
C VAL A 170 -14.07 6.49 -4.75
N TYR A 171 -13.52 6.06 -3.63
CA TYR A 171 -12.28 5.31 -3.57
C TYR A 171 -12.58 3.89 -3.13
N VAL A 172 -11.99 2.92 -3.81
CA VAL A 172 -12.11 1.51 -3.46
C VAL A 172 -10.72 0.94 -3.35
N TYR A 173 -10.41 0.30 -2.23
CA TYR A 173 -9.11 -0.33 -2.02
C TYR A 173 -9.23 -1.67 -1.30
N TRP A 174 -8.22 -2.51 -1.50
CA TRP A 174 -7.97 -3.73 -0.75
C TRP A 174 -6.45 -3.96 -0.68
N PHE A 175 -6.03 -4.82 0.21
CA PHE A 175 -4.66 -5.31 0.32
C PHE A 175 -4.58 -6.71 -0.27
N VAL A 176 -3.45 -7.00 -0.92
CA VAL A 176 -3.18 -8.28 -1.56
C VAL A 176 -1.75 -8.72 -1.28
N ALA A 177 -1.59 -10.01 -0.98
CA ALA A 177 -0.32 -10.71 -0.84
C ALA A 177 -0.46 -12.15 -1.39
N ASP A 178 0.58 -12.99 -1.30
CA ASP A 178 0.51 -14.38 -1.76
C ASP A 178 -0.63 -15.15 -1.06
N ASN A 179 -1.68 -15.49 -1.81
CA ASN A 179 -2.90 -16.16 -1.33
C ASN A 179 -3.72 -15.40 -0.27
N GLU A 180 -3.53 -14.09 -0.14
CA GLU A 180 -4.20 -13.29 0.88
C GLU A 180 -4.83 -12.02 0.30
N LEU A 181 -6.10 -11.78 0.65
CA LEU A 181 -6.87 -10.61 0.25
C LEU A 181 -7.65 -10.09 1.46
N THR A 182 -7.55 -8.79 1.75
CA THR A 182 -8.34 -8.17 2.82
C THR A 182 -8.54 -6.67 2.59
N ALA A 183 -9.68 -6.15 3.03
CA ALA A 183 -9.91 -4.71 3.13
C ALA A 183 -9.43 -4.11 4.47
N ASP A 184 -9.13 -4.96 5.44
CA ASP A 184 -8.79 -4.58 6.81
C ASP A 184 -7.27 -4.49 7.00
N HIS A 185 -6.81 -3.29 7.34
CA HIS A 185 -5.41 -3.02 7.61
C HIS A 185 -4.88 -3.78 8.85
N LEU A 186 -5.68 -3.97 9.90
CA LEU A 186 -5.27 -4.74 11.09
C LEU A 186 -5.11 -6.22 10.76
N GLN A 187 -6.02 -6.76 9.95
CA GLN A 187 -5.90 -8.14 9.45
C GLN A 187 -4.63 -8.33 8.63
N ARG A 188 -4.33 -7.40 7.72
CA ARG A 188 -3.06 -7.37 6.98
C ARG A 188 -1.84 -7.37 7.91
N MET A 189 -1.84 -6.50 8.93
CA MET A 189 -0.73 -6.43 9.89
C MET A 189 -0.55 -7.73 10.68
N TRP A 190 -1.67 -8.37 11.04
CA TRP A 190 -1.65 -9.65 11.74
C TRP A 190 -1.09 -10.79 10.87
N TRP A 191 -1.51 -10.88 9.61
CA TRP A 191 -1.00 -11.90 8.69
C TRP A 191 0.49 -11.76 8.43
N MET A 192 0.97 -10.54 8.19
CA MET A 192 2.39 -10.26 8.06
C MET A 192 3.17 -10.63 9.33
N ALA A 193 2.66 -10.32 10.51
CA ALA A 193 3.31 -10.70 11.78
C ALA A 193 3.34 -12.23 11.94
N ARG A 194 2.24 -12.93 11.62
CA ARG A 194 2.13 -14.38 11.65
C ARG A 194 3.16 -15.02 10.72
N ASP A 195 3.29 -14.55 9.50
CA ASP A 195 4.16 -15.16 8.49
C ASP A 195 5.64 -14.89 8.79
N LEU A 196 5.97 -13.69 9.27
CA LEU A 196 7.31 -13.41 9.75
C LEU A 196 7.72 -14.36 10.89
N ILE A 197 6.82 -14.63 11.84
CA ILE A 197 7.10 -15.53 12.97
C ILE A 197 7.21 -16.99 12.52
N ARG A 198 6.35 -17.44 11.59
CA ARG A 198 6.27 -18.85 11.19
C ARG A 198 7.27 -19.24 10.11
N THR A 199 7.53 -18.37 9.15
CA THR A 199 8.29 -18.68 7.94
C THR A 199 9.49 -17.75 7.74
N GLY A 200 9.59 -16.65 8.51
CA GLY A 200 10.60 -15.62 8.28
C GLY A 200 10.34 -14.79 7.02
N THR A 201 9.13 -14.85 6.47
CA THR A 201 8.76 -14.19 5.21
C THR A 201 7.80 -13.02 5.47
N LEU A 202 7.95 -11.95 4.68
CA LEU A 202 7.07 -10.78 4.66
C LEU A 202 5.95 -10.92 3.65
#